data_AF-A0A9P7JKF2-F1
#
_entry.id   AF-A0A9P7JKF2-F1
#
_cell.length_a   1.000
_cell.length_b   1.000
_cell.length_c   1.000
_cell.angle_alpha   90.00
_cell.angle_beta   90.00
_cell.angle_gamma   90.00
#
_symmetry.space_group_name_H-M   'P 1'
#
loop_
_entity.id
_entity.type
_entity.pdbx_description
1 polymer ?
#
loop_
_entity_poly.entity_id
_entity_poly.type
_entity_poly.pdbx_seq_one_letter_code
_entity_poly.pdbx_strand_id
1 'polypeptide(L)'
;MRAVVQRVASASVSVDGKVISSISRGLMVLVGIGTDDTLADVETLTNKMQGRIHLRPLLNIRVFDANGTMWKSSVKDIAGEVLCVSQFTLMANTTKGNKPDFHRAMSSNASSELYATFLEKMRRLYVPDRIQDGQFGAMMNVSLTNEGPVTLTLDTRKFEYVSVSGGTDKKTSENGNKEAKNQTADVAGSRSVASVNPGQTDSEVDVS
;
A
#
# COMPACT_ATOMS: atom_id res chain seq x y z
N MET A 1 -10.01 3.33 -7.69
CA MET A 1 -10.79 2.87 -6.53
C MET A 1 -10.04 3.26 -5.29
N ARG A 2 -10.76 3.74 -4.26
CA ARG A 2 -10.17 4.16 -2.99
C ARG A 2 -10.71 3.31 -1.85
N ALA A 3 -9.90 3.11 -0.83
CA ALA A 3 -10.35 2.53 0.42
C ALA A 3 -9.74 3.25 1.63
N VAL A 4 -10.52 3.40 2.69
CA VAL A 4 -10.02 3.70 4.03
C VAL A 4 -10.16 2.42 4.85
N VAL A 5 -9.04 1.90 5.33
CA VAL A 5 -8.96 0.65 6.06
C VAL A 5 -8.65 0.96 7.51
N GLN A 6 -9.48 0.48 8.42
CA GLN A 6 -9.34 0.71 9.84
C GLN A 6 -9.21 -0.62 10.56
N ARG A 7 -8.20 -0.75 11.43
CA ARG A 7 -8.10 -1.90 12.34
C ARG A 7 -9.12 -1.71 13.44
N VAL A 8 -9.94 -2.71 13.69
CA VAL A 8 -11.03 -2.61 14.67
C VAL A 8 -11.04 -3.78 15.64
N ALA A 9 -11.36 -3.49 16.89
CA ALA A 9 -11.69 -4.51 17.88
C ALA A 9 -13.12 -5.04 17.66
N SER A 10 -14.00 -4.19 17.13
CA SER A 10 -15.34 -4.54 16.63
C SER A 10 -15.87 -3.43 15.72
N ALA A 11 -16.81 -3.76 14.83
CA ALA A 11 -17.56 -2.80 14.05
C ALA A 11 -18.96 -3.33 13.67
N SER A 12 -19.91 -2.44 13.42
CA SER A 12 -21.27 -2.79 13.00
C SER A 12 -21.90 -1.72 12.13
N VAL A 13 -22.89 -2.15 11.33
CA VAL A 13 -23.73 -1.29 10.51
C VAL A 13 -25.18 -1.44 10.96
N SER A 14 -25.85 -0.32 11.14
CA SER A 14 -27.29 -0.26 11.39
C SER A 14 -28.02 0.55 10.33
N VAL A 15 -29.21 0.10 9.97
CA VAL A 15 -30.17 0.81 9.10
C VAL A 15 -31.49 0.89 9.87
N ASP A 16 -32.09 2.08 9.91
CA ASP A 16 -33.33 2.34 10.65
C ASP A 16 -33.29 1.85 12.12
N GLY A 17 -32.13 2.04 12.76
CA GLY A 17 -31.89 1.67 14.16
C GLY A 17 -31.69 0.17 14.41
N LYS A 18 -31.66 -0.67 13.37
CA LYS A 18 -31.44 -2.12 13.48
C LYS A 18 -30.07 -2.49 12.96
N VAL A 19 -29.32 -3.27 13.74
CA VAL A 19 -28.04 -3.84 13.29
C VAL A 19 -28.31 -4.85 12.19
N ILE A 20 -27.77 -4.60 11.00
CA ILE A 20 -27.87 -5.50 9.85
C ILE A 20 -26.62 -6.35 9.67
N SER A 21 -25.51 -5.93 10.26
CA SER A 21 -24.19 -6.51 10.06
C SER A 21 -23.25 -6.11 11.19
N SER A 22 -22.40 -7.03 11.62
CA SER A 22 -21.40 -6.78 12.67
C SER A 22 -20.21 -7.71 12.51
N ILE A 23 -19.06 -7.23 12.91
CA ILE A 23 -17.82 -7.98 13.02
C ILE A 23 -17.20 -7.80 14.41
N SER A 24 -16.53 -8.84 14.86
CA SER A 24 -15.58 -8.82 15.96
C SER A 24 -14.24 -8.22 15.48
N ARG A 25 -13.12 -8.73 15.99
CA ARG A 25 -11.80 -8.19 15.69
C ARG A 25 -11.45 -8.38 14.21
N GLY A 26 -10.99 -7.31 13.57
CA GLY A 26 -10.81 -7.33 12.12
C GLY A 26 -10.55 -5.98 11.48
N LEU A 27 -11.08 -5.81 10.27
CA LEU A 27 -10.96 -4.59 9.47
C LEU A 27 -12.33 -4.01 9.16
N MET A 28 -12.50 -2.70 9.37
CA MET A 28 -13.59 -1.94 8.77
C MET A 28 -13.03 -1.20 7.55
N VAL A 29 -13.71 -1.34 6.40
CA VAL A 29 -13.25 -0.83 5.12
C VAL A 29 -14.32 0.03 4.47
N LEU A 30 -14.06 1.33 4.37
CA LEU A 30 -14.86 2.24 3.54
C LEU A 30 -14.33 2.16 2.10
N VAL A 31 -15.20 1.86 1.13
CA VAL A 31 -14.82 1.68 -0.28
C VAL A 31 -15.44 2.76 -1.15
N GLY A 32 -14.60 3.56 -1.80
CA GLY A 32 -14.99 4.61 -2.73
C GLY A 32 -14.72 4.22 -4.17
N ILE A 33 -15.74 4.35 -5.02
CA ILE A 33 -15.66 3.99 -6.44
C ILE A 33 -15.76 5.25 -7.29
N GLY A 34 -14.73 5.49 -8.10
CA GLY A 34 -14.62 6.61 -9.01
C GLY A 34 -15.13 6.31 -10.42
N THR A 35 -15.53 7.33 -11.17
CA THR A 35 -16.05 7.20 -12.55
C THR A 35 -15.08 6.51 -13.52
N ASP A 36 -13.79 6.57 -13.21
CA ASP A 36 -12.69 5.98 -13.95
C ASP A 36 -12.34 4.55 -13.51
N ASP A 37 -13.02 4.01 -12.50
CA ASP A 37 -12.78 2.67 -11.97
C ASP A 37 -13.29 1.55 -12.87
N THR A 38 -12.47 0.50 -12.93
CA THR A 38 -12.70 -0.68 -13.75
C THR A 38 -12.57 -1.95 -12.93
N LEU A 39 -12.85 -3.11 -13.54
CA LEU A 39 -12.56 -4.41 -12.93
C LEU A 39 -11.08 -4.56 -12.55
N ALA A 40 -10.15 -3.94 -13.28
CA ALA A 40 -8.73 -3.97 -12.93
C ALA A 40 -8.41 -3.26 -11.60
N ASP A 41 -9.20 -2.24 -11.23
CA ASP A 41 -9.08 -1.58 -9.94
C ASP A 41 -9.60 -2.48 -8.81
N VAL A 42 -10.70 -3.20 -9.04
CA VAL A 42 -11.20 -4.25 -8.13
C VAL A 42 -10.15 -5.33 -7.94
N GLU A 43 -9.55 -5.80 -9.03
CA GLU A 43 -8.44 -6.76 -9.00
C GLU A 43 -7.31 -6.24 -8.14
N THR A 44 -6.83 -5.02 -8.38
CA THR A 44 -5.69 -4.44 -7.66
C THR A 44 -5.95 -4.29 -6.15
N LEU A 45 -7.17 -3.93 -5.75
CA LEU A 45 -7.52 -3.72 -4.35
C LEU A 45 -7.72 -5.05 -3.58
N THR A 46 -8.26 -6.07 -4.25
CA THR A 46 -8.61 -7.37 -3.65
C THR A 46 -7.49 -8.42 -3.78
N ASN A 47 -6.71 -8.37 -4.87
CA ASN A 47 -5.67 -9.34 -5.22
C ASN A 47 -4.44 -8.68 -5.84
N LYS A 48 -3.29 -9.36 -5.82
CA LYS A 48 -2.07 -8.89 -6.47
C LYS A 48 -2.05 -9.43 -7.90
N MET A 49 -2.78 -8.81 -8.82
CA MET A 49 -2.65 -9.12 -10.25
C MET A 49 -2.01 -7.97 -11.04
N GLN A 50 -0.84 -8.32 -11.59
CA GLN A 50 -0.07 -7.71 -12.68
C GLN A 50 0.52 -6.29 -12.49
N GLY A 51 1.86 -6.25 -12.43
CA GLY A 51 2.68 -5.08 -12.78
C GLY A 51 2.82 -3.96 -11.74
N ARG A 52 1.83 -3.71 -10.87
CA ARG A 52 1.90 -2.61 -9.89
C ARG A 52 2.51 -3.07 -8.57
N ILE A 53 3.82 -2.88 -8.45
CA ILE A 53 4.71 -3.35 -7.37
C ILE A 53 4.34 -2.85 -5.95
N HIS A 54 3.46 -1.87 -5.79
CA HIS A 54 3.36 -1.13 -4.52
C HIS A 54 2.03 -1.22 -3.76
N LEU A 55 0.96 -1.82 -4.31
CA LEU A 55 -0.28 -2.02 -3.54
C LEU A 55 -0.40 -3.44 -3.00
N ARG A 56 -0.42 -3.57 -1.68
CA ARG A 56 -0.73 -4.85 -1.02
C ARG A 56 -2.25 -5.07 -1.04
N PRO A 57 -2.75 -6.26 -1.42
CA PRO A 57 -4.17 -6.56 -1.38
C PRO A 57 -4.73 -6.39 0.03
N LEU A 58 -5.95 -5.87 0.18
CA LEU A 58 -6.61 -5.61 1.47
C LEU A 58 -6.43 -6.74 2.48
N LEU A 59 -6.69 -7.98 2.04
CA LEU A 59 -6.62 -9.18 2.86
C LEU A 59 -5.21 -9.55 3.34
N ASN A 60 -4.16 -9.01 2.71
CA ASN A 60 -2.76 -9.31 2.99
C ASN A 60 -2.04 -8.14 3.68
N ILE A 61 -2.72 -7.02 3.95
CA ILE A 61 -2.12 -5.88 4.63
C ILE A 61 -1.81 -6.29 6.06
N ARG A 62 -0.55 -6.12 6.46
CA ARG A 62 -0.07 -6.47 7.81
C ARG A 62 -0.28 -5.29 8.75
N VAL A 63 -1.43 -5.28 9.43
CA VAL A 63 -1.82 -4.25 10.41
C VAL A 63 -1.97 -4.80 11.83
N PHE A 64 -1.86 -6.12 12.00
CA PHE A 64 -1.91 -6.76 13.30
C PHE A 64 -0.51 -7.13 13.78
N ASP A 65 -0.35 -7.15 15.09
CA ASP A 65 0.89 -7.54 15.74
C ASP A 65 0.95 -9.07 15.84
N ALA A 66 2.15 -9.64 15.82
CA ALA A 66 2.37 -11.06 16.00
C ALA A 66 3.58 -11.27 16.91
N ASN A 67 3.44 -12.12 17.92
CA ASN A 67 4.53 -12.53 18.82
C ASN A 67 5.30 -11.32 19.39
N GLY A 68 4.58 -10.28 19.83
CA GLY A 68 5.17 -9.06 20.38
C GLY A 68 5.80 -8.11 19.36
N THR A 69 5.73 -8.43 18.06
CA THR A 69 6.26 -7.56 16.99
C THR A 69 5.13 -6.92 16.19
N MET A 70 5.20 -5.60 16.03
CA MET A 70 4.19 -4.84 15.29
C MET A 70 4.20 -5.13 13.78
N TRP A 71 3.05 -4.97 13.12
CA TRP A 71 2.92 -4.99 11.66
C TRP A 71 3.33 -6.31 10.98
N LYS A 72 3.01 -7.44 11.62
CA LYS A 72 3.44 -8.78 11.15
C LYS A 72 2.33 -9.62 10.57
N SER A 73 1.10 -9.46 11.05
CA SER A 73 -0.05 -10.28 10.65
C SER A 73 -1.08 -9.49 9.88
N SER A 74 -1.64 -10.15 8.87
CA SER A 74 -2.81 -9.69 8.13
C SER A 74 -4.11 -10.14 8.80
N VAL A 75 -5.25 -9.65 8.30
CA VAL A 75 -6.58 -10.08 8.79
C VAL A 75 -6.77 -11.59 8.59
N LYS A 76 -6.18 -12.18 7.55
CA LYS A 76 -6.23 -13.63 7.34
C LYS A 76 -5.41 -14.39 8.36
N ASP A 77 -4.23 -13.88 8.69
CA ASP A 77 -3.31 -14.55 9.63
C ASP A 77 -3.89 -14.63 11.05
N ILE A 78 -4.71 -13.64 11.43
CA ILE A 78 -5.43 -13.65 12.72
C ILE A 78 -6.82 -14.29 12.64
N ALA A 79 -7.20 -14.85 11.48
CA ALA A 79 -8.56 -15.31 11.20
C ALA A 79 -9.63 -14.27 11.56
N GLY A 80 -9.36 -12.99 11.31
CA GLY A 80 -10.23 -11.87 11.62
C GLY A 80 -11.32 -11.67 10.57
N GLU A 81 -12.24 -10.76 10.86
CA GLU A 81 -13.38 -10.44 10.00
C GLU A 81 -13.18 -9.12 9.24
N VAL A 82 -13.92 -8.91 8.16
CA VAL A 82 -13.87 -7.69 7.36
C VAL A 82 -15.28 -7.18 7.14
N LEU A 83 -15.53 -5.93 7.53
CA LEU A 83 -16.78 -5.23 7.27
C LEU A 83 -16.52 -4.17 6.20
N CYS A 84 -17.10 -4.37 5.02
CA CYS A 84 -17.02 -3.44 3.91
C CYS A 84 -18.26 -2.55 3.88
N VAL A 85 -18.07 -1.25 3.62
CA VAL A 85 -19.17 -0.28 3.46
C VAL A 85 -18.89 0.62 2.27
N SER A 86 -19.86 0.75 1.35
CA SER A 86 -19.77 1.67 0.22
C SER A 86 -19.72 3.13 0.69
N GLN A 87 -18.73 3.90 0.24
CA GLN A 87 -18.49 5.27 0.68
C GLN A 87 -18.06 6.18 -0.48
N PHE A 88 -19.04 6.69 -1.24
CA PHE A 88 -18.78 7.57 -2.39
C PHE A 88 -18.05 8.87 -2.00
N THR A 89 -18.18 9.32 -0.75
CA THR A 89 -17.56 10.57 -0.30
C THR A 89 -16.03 10.53 -0.27
N LEU A 90 -15.42 9.34 -0.34
CA LEU A 90 -13.97 9.20 -0.53
C LEU A 90 -13.50 9.75 -1.89
N MET A 91 -14.43 9.94 -2.83
CA MET A 91 -14.17 10.57 -4.13
C MET A 91 -14.40 12.08 -4.12
N ALA A 92 -14.67 12.68 -2.96
CA ALA A 92 -14.82 14.13 -2.83
C ALA A 92 -13.57 14.88 -3.31
N ASN A 93 -13.80 15.93 -4.07
CA ASN A 93 -12.87 17.03 -4.25
C ASN A 93 -13.18 18.12 -3.22
N THR A 94 -12.20 18.42 -2.38
CA THR A 94 -12.30 19.43 -1.31
C THR A 94 -11.32 20.58 -1.53
N THR A 95 -10.79 20.75 -2.75
CA THR A 95 -9.79 21.79 -3.06
C THR A 95 -10.37 23.16 -3.39
N LYS A 96 -11.68 23.24 -3.64
CA LYS A 96 -12.36 24.50 -4.03
C LYS A 96 -13.55 24.76 -3.11
N GLY A 97 -13.44 25.80 -2.28
CA GLY A 97 -14.50 26.22 -1.35
C GLY A 97 -14.77 25.22 -0.21
N ASN A 98 -15.86 25.44 0.53
CA ASN A 98 -16.19 24.67 1.74
C ASN A 98 -17.16 23.50 1.47
N LYS A 99 -17.79 23.45 0.28
CA LYS A 99 -18.71 22.38 -0.12
C LYS A 99 -17.93 21.28 -0.84
N PRO A 100 -17.93 20.03 -0.36
CA PRO A 100 -17.35 18.92 -1.09
C PRO A 100 -18.05 18.71 -2.44
N ASP A 101 -17.26 18.47 -3.47
CA ASP A 101 -17.75 18.15 -4.81
C ASP A 101 -17.50 16.67 -5.14
N PHE A 102 -18.48 15.99 -5.72
CA PHE A 102 -18.43 14.53 -5.93
C PHE A 102 -18.48 14.13 -7.41
N HIS A 103 -18.13 15.00 -8.35
CA HIS A 103 -18.17 14.67 -9.79
C HIS A 103 -17.33 13.45 -10.18
N ARG A 104 -16.33 13.09 -9.36
CA ARG A 104 -15.47 11.93 -9.56
C ARG A 104 -16.06 10.62 -9.04
N ALA A 105 -17.16 10.66 -8.27
CA ALA A 105 -17.82 9.45 -7.79
C ALA A 105 -18.60 8.80 -8.94
N MET A 106 -18.48 7.48 -9.08
CA MET A 106 -19.27 6.73 -10.06
C MET A 106 -20.77 6.80 -9.73
N SER A 107 -21.63 6.74 -10.75
CA SER A 107 -23.08 6.74 -10.58
C SER A 107 -23.57 5.51 -9.79
N SER A 108 -24.74 5.61 -9.13
CA SER A 108 -25.25 4.57 -8.23
C SER A 108 -25.35 3.19 -8.89
N ASN A 109 -25.91 3.09 -10.11
CA ASN A 109 -26.08 1.81 -10.79
C ASN A 109 -24.73 1.13 -11.09
N ALA A 110 -23.82 1.85 -11.75
CA ALA A 110 -22.52 1.29 -12.13
C ALA A 110 -21.64 0.99 -10.90
N SER A 111 -21.69 1.84 -9.88
CA SER A 111 -20.94 1.62 -8.63
C SER A 111 -21.48 0.44 -7.82
N SER A 112 -22.79 0.20 -7.84
CA SER A 112 -23.39 -0.97 -7.19
C SER A 112 -22.87 -2.28 -7.78
N GLU A 113 -22.82 -2.38 -9.11
CA GLU A 113 -22.29 -3.56 -9.82
C GLU A 113 -20.81 -3.80 -9.49
N LEU A 114 -19.99 -2.74 -9.52
CA LEU A 114 -18.57 -2.85 -9.24
C LEU A 114 -18.29 -3.15 -7.75
N TYR A 115 -19.12 -2.62 -6.85
CA TYR A 115 -19.05 -2.91 -5.43
C TYR A 115 -19.44 -4.38 -5.12
N ALA A 116 -20.51 -4.87 -5.75
CA ALA A 116 -20.92 -6.27 -5.63
C ALA A 116 -19.80 -7.21 -6.11
N THR A 117 -19.19 -6.89 -7.25
CA THR A 117 -18.03 -7.63 -7.79
C THR A 117 -16.84 -7.61 -6.82
N PHE A 118 -16.57 -6.47 -6.20
CA PHE A 118 -15.54 -6.35 -5.16
C PHE A 118 -15.81 -7.27 -3.96
N LEU A 119 -17.04 -7.29 -3.44
CA LEU A 119 -17.41 -8.14 -2.31
C LEU A 119 -17.33 -9.63 -2.64
N GLU A 120 -17.87 -10.05 -3.79
CA GLU A 120 -17.81 -11.44 -4.25
C GLU A 120 -16.37 -11.92 -4.34
N LYS A 121 -15.50 -11.07 -4.87
CA LYS A 121 -14.09 -11.38 -5.00
C LYS A 121 -13.38 -11.47 -3.64
N MET A 122 -13.69 -10.58 -2.70
CA MET A 122 -13.20 -10.66 -1.32
C MET A 122 -13.62 -11.98 -0.65
N ARG A 123 -14.88 -12.38 -0.82
CA ARG A 123 -15.42 -13.66 -0.31
C ARG A 123 -14.69 -14.86 -0.91
N ARG A 124 -14.41 -14.84 -2.22
CA ARG A 124 -13.68 -15.91 -2.92
C ARG A 124 -12.21 -16.02 -2.51
N LEU A 125 -11.57 -14.90 -2.19
CA LEU A 125 -10.14 -14.84 -1.82
C LEU A 125 -9.89 -15.08 -0.33
N TYR A 126 -10.95 -15.20 0.47
CA TYR A 126 -10.89 -15.48 1.90
C TYR A 126 -11.97 -16.49 2.31
N VAL A 127 -12.56 -16.33 3.49
CA VAL A 127 -13.69 -17.12 3.98
C VAL A 127 -14.95 -16.28 3.79
N PRO A 128 -15.96 -16.74 3.00
CA PRO A 128 -17.15 -15.95 2.69
C PRO A 128 -17.84 -15.37 3.93
N ASP A 129 -18.02 -16.17 4.98
CA ASP A 129 -18.70 -15.77 6.22
C ASP A 129 -17.94 -14.72 7.04
N ARG A 130 -16.67 -14.47 6.72
CA ARG A 130 -15.85 -13.44 7.38
C ARG A 130 -15.86 -12.11 6.62
N ILE A 131 -16.53 -12.04 5.47
CA ILE A 131 -16.69 -10.81 4.69
C ILE A 131 -18.14 -10.33 4.83
N GLN A 132 -18.30 -9.35 5.70
CA GLN A 132 -19.56 -8.69 5.99
C GLN A 132 -19.72 -7.43 5.14
N ASP A 133 -20.97 -7.10 4.85
CA ASP A 133 -21.37 -5.94 4.04
C ASP A 133 -22.22 -4.99 4.88
N GLY A 134 -22.32 -3.74 4.46
CA GLY A 134 -23.41 -2.84 4.83
C GLY A 134 -24.62 -3.06 3.93
N GLN A 135 -25.37 -1.98 3.69
CA GLN A 135 -26.48 -1.97 2.73
C GLN A 135 -26.25 -0.85 1.73
N PHE A 136 -25.87 -1.21 0.50
CA PHE A 136 -25.56 -0.25 -0.56
C PHE A 136 -26.74 0.71 -0.79
N GLY A 137 -26.44 2.01 -0.87
CA GLY A 137 -27.43 3.06 -1.13
C GLY A 137 -28.35 3.40 0.05
N ALA A 138 -28.29 2.66 1.16
CA ALA A 138 -29.03 3.01 2.37
C ALA A 138 -28.30 4.06 3.22
N MET A 139 -29.06 4.83 4.00
CA MET A 139 -28.49 5.66 5.06
C MET A 139 -28.14 4.74 6.24
N MET A 140 -26.85 4.69 6.56
CA MET A 140 -26.28 3.75 7.52
C MET A 140 -25.67 4.48 8.70
N ASN A 141 -25.89 3.95 9.90
CA ASN A 141 -25.09 4.27 11.08
C ASN A 141 -24.00 3.21 11.23
N VAL A 142 -22.74 3.63 11.13
CA VAL A 142 -21.58 2.73 11.27
C VAL A 142 -20.91 2.98 12.60
N SER A 143 -20.89 1.98 13.48
CA SER A 143 -20.20 2.02 14.76
C SER A 143 -18.93 1.17 14.70
N LEU A 144 -17.83 1.66 15.27
CA LEU A 144 -16.58 0.91 15.31
C LEU A 144 -15.74 1.30 16.53
N THR A 145 -14.97 0.34 17.02
CA THR A 145 -13.91 0.57 18.01
C THR A 145 -12.56 0.44 17.31
N ASN A 146 -11.94 1.56 16.96
CA ASN A 146 -10.66 1.57 16.24
C ASN A 146 -9.53 1.15 17.18
N GLU A 147 -8.85 0.06 16.85
CA GLU A 147 -7.81 -0.55 17.67
C GLU A 147 -6.45 0.07 17.32
N GLY A 148 -5.93 0.95 18.19
CA GLY A 148 -4.61 1.58 18.02
C GLY A 148 -4.61 3.09 18.31
N PRO A 149 -5.26 3.94 17.49
CA PRO A 149 -5.96 3.61 16.24
C PRO A 149 -5.00 3.39 15.06
N VAL A 150 -5.37 2.47 14.16
CA VAL A 150 -4.65 2.24 12.90
C VAL A 150 -5.61 2.49 11.74
N THR A 151 -5.25 3.44 10.87
CA THR A 151 -6.02 3.80 9.68
C THR A 151 -5.09 3.95 8.48
N LEU A 152 -5.38 3.26 7.39
CA LEU A 152 -4.65 3.33 6.14
C LEU A 152 -5.56 3.83 5.02
N THR A 153 -4.98 4.58 4.09
CA THR A 153 -5.67 4.97 2.85
C THR A 153 -5.03 4.28 1.67
N LEU A 154 -5.85 3.65 0.84
CA LEU A 154 -5.43 2.95 -0.37
C LEU A 154 -6.10 3.63 -1.56
N ASP A 155 -5.34 3.83 -2.62
CA ASP A 155 -5.85 4.37 -3.88
C ASP A 155 -5.16 3.61 -5.02
N THR A 156 -5.93 2.89 -5.83
CA THR A 156 -5.41 2.04 -6.92
C THR A 156 -4.62 2.82 -7.98
N ARG A 157 -4.72 4.18 -7.98
CA ARG A 157 -4.03 5.06 -8.92
C ARG A 157 -2.89 5.89 -8.34
N LYS A 158 -2.74 6.02 -7.01
CA LYS A 158 -1.68 6.88 -6.42
C LYS A 158 -0.29 6.24 -6.35
N PHE A 159 -0.11 5.01 -6.80
CA PHE A 159 1.18 4.30 -6.73
C PHE A 159 2.07 4.45 -7.97
N GLU A 160 1.75 5.36 -8.88
CA GLU A 160 2.72 5.82 -9.89
C GLU A 160 3.76 6.70 -9.19
N TYR A 161 4.98 6.19 -9.03
CA TYR A 161 6.10 7.02 -8.60
C TYR A 161 6.30 8.12 -9.66
N VAL A 162 6.29 9.38 -9.24
CA VAL A 162 6.95 10.43 -10.00
C VAL A 162 8.44 10.11 -9.95
N SER A 163 8.99 9.54 -11.02
CA SER A 163 10.43 9.61 -11.22
C SER A 163 10.78 11.09 -11.29
N VAL A 164 11.64 11.58 -10.39
CA VAL A 164 12.15 12.95 -10.47
C VAL A 164 13.01 13.02 -11.75
N SER A 165 12.39 13.39 -12.86
CA SER A 165 13.07 13.63 -14.12
C SER A 165 13.64 15.05 -14.10
N GLY A 166 14.94 15.16 -13.85
CA GLY A 166 15.85 16.15 -14.43
C GLY A 166 15.56 17.63 -14.16
N GLY A 167 16.16 18.16 -13.10
CA GLY A 167 16.48 19.58 -12.97
C GLY A 167 17.98 19.80 -13.16
N THR A 168 18.49 19.73 -14.38
CA THR A 168 19.76 20.38 -14.73
C THR A 168 19.48 21.85 -14.97
N ASP A 169 19.54 22.65 -13.91
CA ASP A 169 19.68 24.10 -14.07
C ASP A 169 21.16 24.43 -14.31
N LYS A 170 21.47 24.63 -15.59
CA LYS A 170 22.63 25.42 -16.02
C LYS A 170 22.45 26.85 -15.50
N LYS A 171 23.41 27.34 -14.70
CA LYS A 171 24.00 28.69 -14.88
C LYS A 171 25.15 28.93 -13.89
N THR A 172 26.37 28.92 -14.44
CA THR A 172 27.33 30.03 -14.26
C THR A 172 28.32 30.01 -15.43
N SER A 173 28.24 31.05 -16.26
CA SER A 173 29.37 31.64 -16.99
C SER A 173 30.37 32.16 -15.93
N GLU A 174 31.65 32.41 -16.14
CA GLU A 174 32.46 32.77 -17.30
C GLU A 174 33.91 32.81 -16.76
N ASN A 175 34.91 32.36 -17.53
CA ASN A 175 36.15 33.11 -17.75
C ASN A 175 37.20 32.27 -18.50
N GLY A 176 37.76 32.88 -19.53
CA GLY A 176 38.64 32.24 -20.49
C GLY A 176 40.12 32.19 -20.11
N ASN A 177 40.85 31.35 -20.84
CA ASN A 177 42.19 31.58 -21.38
C ASN A 177 42.55 30.34 -22.20
N LYS A 178 42.67 30.46 -23.54
CA LYS A 178 43.93 30.64 -24.28
C LYS A 178 44.97 29.52 -24.13
N GLU A 179 45.24 28.92 -25.30
CA GLU A 179 46.54 28.53 -25.84
C GLU A 179 47.34 27.35 -25.24
N ALA A 180 47.38 26.27 -26.03
CA ALA A 180 48.57 25.71 -26.69
C ALA A 180 49.77 25.11 -25.89
N LYS A 181 50.11 23.89 -26.35
CA LYS A 181 51.43 23.26 -26.54
C LYS A 181 52.14 22.44 -25.43
N ASN A 182 52.77 21.39 -25.96
CA ASN A 182 53.91 20.54 -25.51
C ASN A 182 53.61 19.31 -24.64
N GLN A 183 53.91 18.08 -25.10
CA GLN A 183 55.25 17.43 -25.25
C GLN A 183 55.96 17.38 -23.88
N THR A 184 56.50 16.28 -23.34
CA THR A 184 57.10 15.02 -23.83
C THR A 184 57.40 14.17 -22.57
N ALA A 185 57.22 12.85 -22.61
CA ALA A 185 58.26 11.82 -22.56
C ALA A 185 59.00 11.59 -21.21
N ASP A 186 59.00 10.31 -20.83
CA ASP A 186 60.15 9.50 -20.38
C ASP A 186 60.59 9.38 -18.90
N VAL A 187 60.40 8.13 -18.42
CA VAL A 187 61.44 7.15 -18.03
C VAL A 187 61.86 7.01 -16.55
N ALA A 188 61.86 5.73 -16.16
CA ALA A 188 62.62 5.02 -15.13
C ALA A 188 62.34 5.36 -13.65
N GLY A 189 62.34 4.41 -12.72
CA GLY A 189 62.73 3.00 -12.77
C GLY A 189 62.25 2.31 -11.48
N SER A 190 61.95 1.02 -11.57
CA SER A 190 62.61 -0.08 -10.82
C SER A 190 62.39 -0.05 -9.29
N ARG A 191 61.94 -1.11 -8.63
CA ARG A 191 62.12 -2.55 -8.85
C ARG A 191 61.16 -3.34 -7.95
N SER A 192 60.70 -4.48 -8.47
CA SER A 192 60.18 -5.64 -7.73
C SER A 192 61.27 -6.24 -6.81
N VAL A 193 61.01 -7.13 -5.85
CA VAL A 193 60.62 -8.55 -6.01
C VAL A 193 60.21 -9.15 -4.64
N ALA A 194 59.23 -10.05 -4.72
CA ALA A 194 58.86 -11.24 -3.92
C ALA A 194 59.84 -11.76 -2.83
N SER A 195 59.44 -12.50 -1.79
CA SER A 195 58.76 -13.80 -1.86
C SER A 195 58.56 -14.42 -0.45
N VAL A 196 57.42 -15.12 -0.26
CA VAL A 196 57.20 -16.47 0.34
C VAL A 196 57.63 -16.71 1.82
N ASN A 197 56.70 -16.86 2.80
CA ASN A 197 55.98 -18.09 3.30
C ASN A 197 56.89 -19.14 4.00
N PRO A 198 56.39 -20.14 4.76
CA PRO A 198 55.40 -20.19 5.87
C PRO A 198 55.91 -21.05 7.08
N GLY A 199 55.11 -21.22 8.14
CA GLY A 199 55.31 -22.29 9.15
C GLY A 199 54.33 -22.12 10.33
N GLN A 200 53.32 -22.99 10.51
CA GLN A 200 53.35 -24.32 11.18
C GLN A 200 53.69 -24.17 12.69
N THR A 201 52.97 -24.74 13.68
CA THR A 201 52.19 -26.00 13.77
C THR A 201 51.38 -26.03 15.09
N ASP A 202 50.24 -26.74 15.07
CA ASP A 202 49.71 -27.76 16.03
C ASP A 202 49.53 -27.41 17.53
N SER A 203 48.57 -27.94 18.30
CA SER A 203 47.65 -29.08 18.17
C SER A 203 46.53 -28.98 19.25
N GLU A 204 45.40 -29.66 18.97
CA GLU A 204 44.49 -30.49 19.82
C GLU A 204 44.34 -30.18 21.33
N VAL A 205 43.19 -30.34 22.00
CA VAL A 205 42.42 -31.58 22.21
C VAL A 205 41.00 -31.25 22.74
N ASP A 206 40.04 -32.10 22.34
CA ASP A 206 38.72 -32.46 22.87
C ASP A 206 38.46 -32.29 24.40
N VAL A 207 37.19 -32.16 24.83
CA VAL A 207 36.40 -33.13 25.64
C VAL A 207 35.05 -32.50 26.08
N SER A 208 33.96 -33.23 25.79
CA SER A 208 32.59 -33.28 26.39
C SER A 208 31.59 -32.15 26.17
#